data_AF-A0A949WK36-F1
#
_entry.id   AF-A0A949WK36-F1
#
_cell.length_a   1.000
_cell.length_b   1.000
_cell.length_c   1.000
_cell.angle_alpha   90.00
_cell.angle_beta   90.00
_cell.angle_gamma   90.00
#
_symmetry.space_group_name_H-M   'P 1'
#
loop_
_entity.id
_entity.type
_entity.pdbx_description
1 polymer ?
#
loop_
_entity_poly.entity_id
_entity_poly.type
_entity_poly.pdbx_seq_one_letter_code
_entity_poly.pdbx_strand_id
1 'polypeptide(L)'
;MQDVKIMEDYELNNYWTVKKLLSSGLVFGVNSKAQCFLWDLNSYSNEDKSYDIYAMSHEDYESCKLERDFYRFIYNYCLGMKKYKNIPDTFILNDEEIAWIFNY
;
A
#
# COMPACT_ATOMS: atom_id res chain seq x y z
N MET A 1 -2.33 -28.53 7.66
CA MET A 1 -0.86 -28.55 7.48
C MET A 1 -0.43 -27.67 6.32
N GLN A 2 -1.13 -27.69 5.18
CA GLN A 2 -0.87 -26.80 4.04
C GLN A 2 -1.25 -25.34 4.33
N ASP A 3 -2.37 -25.08 5.01
CA ASP A 3 -2.82 -23.72 5.34
C ASP A 3 -1.90 -23.00 6.34
N VAL A 4 -1.33 -23.74 7.28
CA VAL A 4 -0.37 -23.22 8.27
C VAL A 4 0.90 -22.72 7.57
N LYS A 5 1.41 -23.49 6.61
CA LYS A 5 2.60 -23.12 5.84
C LYS A 5 2.37 -21.89 4.95
N ILE A 6 1.18 -21.77 4.35
CA ILE A 6 0.81 -20.60 3.53
C ILE A 6 0.77 -19.33 4.38
N MET A 7 0.27 -19.43 5.62
CA MET A 7 0.21 -18.31 6.56
C MET A 7 1.61 -17.86 6.99
N GLU A 8 2.50 -18.80 7.33
CA GLU A 8 3.90 -18.52 7.68
C GLU A 8 4.67 -17.87 6.51
N ASP A 9 4.49 -18.37 5.28
CA ASP A 9 5.11 -17.81 4.08
C ASP A 9 4.59 -16.39 3.79
N TYR A 10 3.30 -16.10 4.05
CA TYR A 10 2.72 -14.77 3.90
C TYR A 10 3.29 -13.78 4.90
N GLU A 11 3.31 -14.13 6.19
CA GLU A 11 3.85 -13.29 7.26
C GLU A 11 5.33 -12.97 7.03
N LEU A 12 6.12 -13.97 6.63
CA LEU A 12 7.55 -13.79 6.36
C LEU A 12 7.77 -12.84 5.16
N ASN A 13 7.01 -13.03 4.07
CA ASN A 13 7.10 -12.15 2.90
C ASN A 13 6.68 -10.72 3.23
N ASN A 14 5.62 -10.55 4.02
CA ASN A 14 5.17 -9.23 4.45
C ASN A 14 6.21 -8.53 5.34
N TYR A 15 6.82 -9.25 6.29
CA TYR A 15 7.90 -8.70 7.12
C TYR A 15 9.07 -8.14 6.29
N TRP A 16 9.55 -8.91 5.31
CA TRP A 16 10.63 -8.44 4.43
C TRP A 16 10.21 -7.27 3.54
N THR A 17 8.94 -7.26 3.11
CA THR A 17 8.38 -6.15 2.34
C THR A 17 8.33 -4.88 3.16
N VAL A 18 7.77 -4.92 4.37
CA VAL A 18 7.72 -3.76 5.28
C VAL A 18 9.12 -3.25 5.59
N LYS A 19 10.05 -4.15 5.93
CA LYS A 19 11.45 -3.77 6.20
C LYS A 19 12.09 -3.07 4.99
N LYS A 20 11.85 -3.57 3.77
CA LYS A 20 12.32 -2.94 2.53
C LYS A 20 11.70 -1.54 2.39
N LEU A 21 10.38 -1.43 2.50
CA LEU A 21 9.66 -0.17 2.33
C LEU A 21 10.07 0.88 3.38
N LEU A 22 10.37 0.49 4.62
CA LEU A 22 10.91 1.42 5.62
C LEU A 22 12.29 1.98 5.24
N SER A 23 13.07 1.27 4.41
CA SER A 23 14.39 1.71 3.97
C SER A 23 14.39 2.51 2.65
N SER A 24 13.34 2.39 1.84
CA SER A 24 13.27 2.96 0.49
C SER A 24 12.00 3.76 0.20
N GLY A 25 11.10 3.88 1.16
CA GLY A 25 9.80 4.50 1.01
C GLY A 25 9.88 6.03 1.03
N LEU A 26 9.28 6.67 0.02
CA LEU A 26 8.95 8.09 0.08
C LEU A 26 7.46 8.24 0.41
N VAL A 27 7.16 8.64 1.65
CA VAL A 27 5.80 8.87 2.13
C VAL A 27 5.22 10.12 1.48
N PHE A 28 4.00 10.03 0.96
CA PHE A 28 3.29 11.15 0.33
C PHE A 28 1.91 11.41 0.92
N GLY A 29 1.43 10.54 1.80
CA GLY A 29 0.15 10.73 2.47
C GLY A 29 0.03 9.82 3.67
N VAL A 30 -0.80 10.25 4.61
CA VAL A 30 -1.23 9.45 5.75
C VAL A 30 -2.71 9.64 5.97
N ASN A 31 -3.39 8.64 6.53
CA ASN A 31 -4.81 8.76 6.87
C ASN A 31 -5.03 8.74 8.39
N SER A 32 -6.29 8.84 8.80
CA SER A 32 -6.65 8.91 10.22
C SER A 32 -6.47 7.58 10.96
N LYS A 33 -6.39 6.46 10.21
CA LYS A 33 -5.99 5.12 10.70
C LYS A 33 -4.47 4.95 10.84
N ALA A 34 -3.68 6.03 10.78
CA ALA A 34 -2.22 5.98 10.83
C ALA A 34 -1.58 5.07 9.75
N GLN A 35 -2.25 4.94 8.60
CA GLN A 35 -1.68 4.23 7.45
C GLN A 35 -0.87 5.19 6.62
N CYS A 36 0.31 4.74 6.19
CA CYS A 36 1.19 5.51 5.32
C CYS A 36 1.03 5.07 3.88
N PHE A 37 0.94 6.04 2.97
CA PHE A 37 1.00 5.83 1.53
C PHE A 37 2.35 6.31 1.02
N LEU A 38 3.05 5.44 0.29
CA LEU A 38 4.44 5.68 -0.07
C LEU A 38 4.79 5.07 -1.43
N TRP A 39 5.75 5.71 -2.10
CA TRP A 39 6.45 5.15 -3.26
C TRP A 39 7.63 4.31 -2.80
N ASP A 40 7.78 3.10 -3.33
CA ASP A 40 9.02 2.32 -3.17
C ASP A 40 10.07 2.83 -4.16
N LEU A 41 11.04 3.63 -3.70
CA LEU A 41 12.06 4.24 -4.55
C LEU A 41 13.00 3.22 -5.24
N ASN A 42 12.98 1.94 -4.83
CA ASN A 42 13.74 0.88 -5.49
C ASN A 42 12.99 0.22 -6.66
N SER A 43 11.75 0.62 -6.93
CA SER A 43 10.86 -0.06 -7.89
C SER A 43 10.64 0.70 -9.21
N TYR A 44 11.50 1.69 -9.48
CA TYR A 44 11.44 2.50 -10.69
C TYR A 44 11.50 1.62 -11.95
N SER A 45 10.58 1.84 -12.89
CA SER A 45 10.67 1.25 -14.22
C SER A 45 10.83 2.32 -15.30
N ASN A 46 11.69 2.03 -16.27
CA ASN A 46 11.86 2.89 -17.43
C ASN A 46 10.71 2.80 -18.43
N GLU A 47 9.91 1.74 -18.38
CA GLU A 47 8.78 1.50 -19.29
C GLU A 47 7.60 2.42 -18.99
N ASP A 48 7.25 2.55 -17.70
CA ASP A 48 6.12 3.34 -17.23
C ASP A 48 6.52 4.62 -16.48
N LYS A 49 7.84 4.87 -16.34
CA LYS A 49 8.40 6.03 -15.64
C LYS A 49 7.85 6.22 -14.22
N SER A 50 7.51 5.11 -13.55
CA SER A 50 6.79 5.12 -12.29
C SER A 50 7.44 4.20 -11.24
N TYR A 51 7.02 4.39 -9.99
CA TYR A 51 7.38 3.57 -8.82
C TYR A 51 6.14 2.84 -8.32
N ASP A 52 6.31 1.67 -7.71
CA ASP A 52 5.23 1.01 -6.98
C ASP A 52 4.76 1.87 -5.80
N ILE A 53 3.43 1.98 -5.68
CA ILE A 53 2.71 2.66 -4.60
C ILE A 53 2.20 1.60 -3.64
N TYR A 54 2.52 1.78 -2.36
CA TYR A 54 2.08 0.92 -1.27
C TYR A 54 1.27 1.69 -0.24
N ALA A 55 0.34 0.98 0.42
CA ALA A 55 -0.15 1.34 1.73
C ALA A 55 0.53 0.46 2.79
N MET A 56 0.81 1.05 3.96
CA MET A 56 1.39 0.35 5.11
C MET A 56 0.60 0.69 6.38
N SER A 57 0.18 -0.33 7.12
CA SER A 57 -0.41 -0.18 8.46
C SER A 57 0.72 -0.11 9.48
N HIS A 58 0.75 0.95 10.29
CA HIS A 58 1.69 1.03 11.42
C HIS A 58 1.30 0.06 12.55
N GLU A 59 0.01 -0.21 12.73
CA GLU A 59 -0.48 -1.06 13.83
C GLU A 59 -0.24 -2.54 13.56
N ASP A 60 -0.53 -2.99 12.34
CA ASP A 60 -0.50 -4.41 11.99
C ASP A 60 0.83 -4.84 11.34
N TYR A 61 1.73 -3.89 11.07
CA TYR A 61 2.92 -4.09 10.23
C TYR A 61 2.57 -4.80 8.91
N GLU A 62 1.43 -4.48 8.33
CA GLU A 62 0.99 -5.00 7.03
C GLU A 62 1.30 -4.02 5.91
N SER A 63 1.53 -4.56 4.72
CA SER A 63 1.70 -3.77 3.50
C SER A 63 0.87 -4.31 2.35
N CYS A 64 0.35 -3.41 1.52
CA CYS A 64 -0.40 -3.75 0.33
C CYS A 64 0.08 -2.90 -0.85
N LYS A 65 0.45 -3.56 -1.95
CA LYS A 65 0.75 -2.88 -3.22
C LYS A 65 -0.56 -2.46 -3.88
N LEU A 66 -0.67 -1.17 -4.20
CA LEU A 66 -1.90 -0.59 -4.72
C LEU A 66 -1.82 -0.33 -6.23
N GLU A 67 -0.86 0.48 -6.65
CA GLU A 67 -0.72 0.96 -8.03
C GLU A 67 0.74 1.26 -8.35
N ARG A 68 1.00 1.80 -9.56
CA ARG A 68 2.30 2.37 -9.94
C ARG A 68 2.18 3.83 -10.37
N ASP A 69 1.10 4.16 -11.06
CA ASP A 69 0.80 5.51 -11.48
C ASP A 69 -0.04 6.23 -10.43
N PHE A 70 0.34 7.47 -10.10
CA PHE A 70 -0.32 8.25 -9.05
C PHE A 70 -1.78 8.60 -9.42
N TYR A 71 -2.06 8.94 -10.69
CA TYR A 71 -3.42 9.24 -11.11
C TYR A 71 -4.30 7.99 -11.10
N ARG A 72 -3.75 6.82 -11.45
CA ARG A 72 -4.43 5.53 -11.29
C ARG A 72 -4.66 5.20 -9.82
N PHE A 73 -3.74 5.53 -8.92
CA PHE A 73 -3.96 5.41 -7.48
C PHE A 73 -5.19 6.24 -7.04
N ILE A 74 -5.26 7.51 -7.42
CA ILE A 74 -6.44 8.34 -7.13
C ILE A 74 -7.71 7.73 -7.72
N TYR A 75 -7.69 7.44 -9.02
CA TYR A 75 -8.88 7.01 -9.75
C TYR A 75 -9.37 5.63 -9.31
N ASN A 76 -8.49 4.63 -9.26
CA ASN A 76 -8.86 3.25 -8.95
C ASN A 76 -9.08 3.04 -7.46
N TYR A 77 -8.16 3.53 -6.62
CA TYR A 77 -8.13 3.20 -5.19
C TYR A 77 -8.87 4.23 -4.36
N CYS A 78 -8.53 5.52 -4.43
CA CYS A 78 -9.23 6.54 -3.66
C CYS A 78 -10.69 6.70 -4.09
N LEU A 79 -10.96 6.74 -5.40
CA LEU A 79 -12.34 6.92 -5.90
C LEU A 79 -13.09 5.60 -6.12
N GLY A 80 -12.46 4.45 -5.85
CA GLY A 80 -13.11 3.14 -5.95
C GLY A 80 -13.53 2.72 -7.36
N MET A 81 -12.96 3.32 -8.42
CA MET A 81 -13.35 3.02 -9.81
C MET A 81 -12.94 1.61 -10.26
N LYS A 82 -12.04 0.96 -9.50
CA LYS A 82 -11.67 -0.45 -9.69
C LYS A 82 -11.82 -1.20 -8.37
N LYS A 83 -12.58 -2.30 -8.41
CA LYS A 83 -12.61 -3.25 -7.28
C LYS A 83 -11.29 -4.03 -7.24
N TYR A 84 -10.46 -3.75 -6.25
CA TYR A 84 -9.35 -4.62 -5.94
C TYR A 84 -9.89 -5.87 -5.24
N LYS A 85 -9.75 -7.03 -5.88
CA LYS A 85 -10.31 -8.29 -5.35
C LYS A 85 -9.59 -8.79 -4.10
N ASN A 86 -8.36 -8.33 -3.86
CA ASN A 86 -7.43 -8.89 -2.87
C ASN A 86 -6.77 -7.82 -1.99
N ILE A 87 -7.45 -6.69 -1.74
CA ILE A 87 -6.97 -5.72 -0.75
C ILE A 87 -7.48 -6.15 0.62
N PRO A 88 -6.62 -6.30 1.65
CA PRO A 88 -7.06 -6.56 3.02
C PRO A 88 -8.01 -5.45 3.52
N ASP A 89 -9.01 -5.82 4.32
CA ASP A 89 -10.03 -4.90 4.83
C ASP A 89 -9.43 -3.69 5.57
N THR A 90 -8.29 -3.90 6.23
CA THR A 90 -7.48 -2.86 6.87
C THR A 90 -7.25 -1.67 5.93
N PHE A 91 -6.96 -1.91 4.66
CA PHE A 91 -6.64 -0.89 3.66
C PHE A 91 -7.86 -0.40 2.87
N ILE A 92 -9.09 -0.74 3.28
CA ILE A 92 -10.28 -0.15 2.69
C ILE A 92 -10.51 1.24 3.31
N LEU A 93 -10.62 2.24 2.44
CA LEU A 93 -10.82 3.63 2.81
C LEU A 93 -12.29 4.03 2.72
N ASN A 94 -12.69 4.92 3.62
CA ASN A 94 -13.94 5.67 3.49
C ASN A 94 -13.62 7.11 3.02
N ASP A 95 -14.65 7.91 2.76
CA ASP A 95 -14.51 9.29 2.27
C ASP A 95 -13.67 10.18 3.21
N GLU A 96 -13.78 9.97 4.52
CA GLU A 96 -13.00 10.70 5.52
C GLU A 96 -11.51 10.35 5.38
N GLU A 97 -11.16 9.06 5.35
CA GLU A 97 -9.76 8.63 5.18
C GLU A 97 -9.13 9.17 3.91
N ILE A 98 -9.88 9.21 2.80
CA ILE A 98 -9.39 9.74 1.53
C ILE A 98 -9.06 11.22 1.65
N ALA A 99 -9.91 12.00 2.33
CA ALA A 99 -9.66 13.42 2.55
C ALA A 99 -8.38 13.65 3.37
N TRP A 100 -8.10 12.78 4.35
CA TRP A 100 -6.90 12.88 5.17
C TRP A 100 -5.59 12.70 4.39
N ILE A 101 -5.57 11.81 3.39
CA ILE A 101 -4.35 11.51 2.61
C ILE A 101 -3.73 12.77 2.01
N PHE A 102 -4.56 13.73 1.61
CA PHE A 102 -4.15 14.96 0.91
C PHE A 102 -4.23 16.22 1.78
N ASN A 103 -4.50 16.09 3.08
CA ASN A 103 -4.53 17.22 4.00
C ASN A 103 -3.12 17.55 4.51
N TYR A 104 -2.31 18.18 3.65
CA TYR A 104 -1.02 18.80 4.01
C TYR A 104 -0.79 20.10 3.23
#